data_AF-F3GMP7-F1
#
_entry.id   AF-F3GMP7-F1
#
_cell.length_a   1.000
_cell.length_b   1.000
_cell.length_c   1.000
_cell.angle_alpha   90.00
_cell.angle_beta   90.00
_cell.angle_gamma   90.00
#
_symmetry.space_group_name_H-M   'P 1'
#
loop_
_entity.id
_entity.type
_entity.pdbx_description
1 polymer ?
#
loop_
_entity_poly.entity_id
_entity_poly.type
_entity_poly.pdbx_seq_one_letter_code
_entity_poly.pdbx_strand_id
1 'polypeptide(L)'
;VGRVQTPTLRLVVDRDREISNFIPKPFWSVEVQLWTAGQSFLAKWVADEYVVDEEGRCLDQAAAAAALAALKSSQAASTVSVDTKRGKDPAPLPFDLSTLQEVCSAKF
;
A
#
# COMPACT_ATOMS: atom_id res chain seq x y z
N VAL A 1 12.76 29.85 -22.11
CA VAL A 1 12.95 28.38 -22.18
C VAL A 1 14.39 28.08 -21.81
N GLY A 2 14.65 27.16 -20.87
CA GLY A 2 16.00 26.87 -20.38
C GLY A 2 16.18 25.40 -20.03
N ARG A 3 17.38 24.85 -20.23
CA ARG A 3 17.68 23.40 -20.10
C ARG A 3 17.42 22.81 -18.70
N VAL A 4 17.37 23.63 -17.65
CA VAL A 4 17.10 23.19 -16.27
C VAL A 4 15.71 23.62 -15.82
N GLN A 5 15.44 24.93 -15.90
CA GLN A 5 14.18 25.51 -15.42
C GLN A 5 12.95 24.93 -16.11
N THR A 6 13.02 24.67 -17.43
CA THR A 6 11.86 24.16 -18.18
C THR A 6 11.55 22.70 -17.83
N PRO A 7 12.53 21.77 -17.75
CA PRO A 7 12.27 20.43 -17.22
C PRO A 7 11.79 20.41 -15.78
N THR A 8 12.33 21.26 -14.89
CA THR A 8 11.86 21.35 -13.50
C THR A 8 10.40 21.78 -13.43
N LEU A 9 10.01 22.82 -14.17
CA LEU A 9 8.62 23.26 -14.25
C LEU A 9 7.71 22.15 -14.82
N ARG A 10 8.19 21.41 -15.82
CA ARG A 10 7.44 20.30 -16.42
C ARG A 10 7.09 19.22 -15.41
N LEU A 11 8.00 18.84 -14.51
CA LEU A 11 7.71 17.84 -13.48
C LEU A 11 6.50 18.23 -12.60
N VAL A 12 6.43 19.49 -12.21
CA VAL A 12 5.31 20.02 -11.41
C VAL A 12 4.02 20.02 -12.22
N VAL A 13 4.06 20.54 -13.45
CA VAL A 13 2.87 20.63 -14.32
C VAL A 13 2.31 19.24 -14.68
N ASP A 14 3.18 18.27 -14.96
CA ASP A 14 2.76 16.91 -15.28
C ASP A 14 2.11 16.25 -14.05
N ARG A 15 2.67 16.45 -12.84
CA ARG A 15 2.07 15.99 -11.58
C ARG A 15 0.72 16.65 -11.28
N ASP A 16 0.58 17.96 -11.51
CA ASP A 16 -0.69 18.67 -11.32
C ASP A 16 -1.78 18.15 -12.27
N ARG A 17 -1.40 17.81 -13.51
CA ARG A 17 -2.31 17.20 -14.49
C ARG A 17 -2.73 15.80 -14.08
N GLU A 18 -1.82 14.98 -13.56
CA GLU A 18 -2.17 13.66 -13.01
C GLU A 18 -3.19 13.79 -11.87
N ILE A 19 -2.96 14.72 -10.94
CA ILE A 19 -3.87 14.97 -9.81
C ILE A 19 -5.22 15.47 -10.33
N SER A 20 -5.25 16.40 -11.28
CA SER A 20 -6.48 16.96 -11.84
C SER A 20 -7.31 15.94 -12.61
N ASN A 21 -6.65 14.97 -13.26
CA ASN A 21 -7.29 13.90 -14.01
C ASN A 21 -7.56 12.65 -13.18
N PHE A 22 -7.16 12.64 -11.90
CA PHE A 22 -7.40 11.50 -11.01
C PHE A 22 -8.88 11.39 -10.67
N ILE A 23 -9.48 10.24 -10.96
CA ILE A 23 -10.87 9.92 -10.60
C ILE A 23 -10.83 8.91 -9.45
N PRO A 24 -11.17 9.31 -8.20
CA PRO A 24 -11.20 8.39 -7.07
C PRO A 24 -12.21 7.27 -7.31
N LYS A 25 -11.82 6.04 -6.96
CA LYS A 25 -12.69 4.86 -7.03
C LYS A 25 -12.80 4.24 -5.64
N PRO A 26 -14.01 3.87 -5.18
CA PRO A 26 -14.15 3.12 -3.94
C PRO A 26 -13.53 1.73 -4.11
N PHE A 27 -12.92 1.22 -3.05
CA PHE A 27 -12.44 -0.14 -2.96
C PHE A 27 -12.69 -0.69 -1.55
N TRP A 28 -12.66 -2.01 -1.42
CA TRP A 28 -12.93 -2.71 -0.17
C TRP A 28 -11.74 -3.57 0.24
N SER A 29 -11.46 -3.56 1.55
CA SER A 29 -10.50 -4.47 2.18
C SER A 29 -11.15 -5.10 3.40
N VAL A 30 -10.87 -6.38 3.63
CA VAL A 30 -11.34 -7.10 4.82
C VAL A 30 -10.13 -7.47 5.66
N GLU A 31 -10.17 -7.07 6.93
CA GLU A 31 -9.16 -7.43 7.93
C GLU A 31 -9.79 -8.31 9.01
N VAL A 32 -9.02 -9.28 9.49
CA VAL A 32 -9.45 -10.24 10.50
C VAL A 32 -8.40 -10.34 11.59
N GLN A 33 -8.83 -10.21 12.85
CA GLN A 33 -7.98 -10.50 14.00
C GLN A 33 -7.91 -12.02 14.20
N LEU A 34 -6.73 -12.60 14.00
CA LEU A 34 -6.47 -14.02 14.25
C LEU A 34 -5.70 -14.19 15.56
N TRP A 35 -5.89 -15.35 16.19
CA TRP A 35 -5.25 -15.72 17.45
C TRP A 35 -4.52 -17.05 17.29
N THR A 36 -3.25 -17.09 17.69
CA THR A 36 -2.43 -18.30 17.69
C THR A 36 -1.40 -18.24 18.81
N ALA A 37 -1.19 -19.36 19.51
CA ALA A 37 -0.18 -19.49 20.58
C ALA A 37 -0.18 -18.33 21.61
N GLY A 38 -1.36 -17.79 21.95
CA GLY A 38 -1.51 -16.69 22.91
C GLY A 38 -1.18 -15.29 22.36
N GLN A 39 -0.91 -15.17 21.07
CA GLN A 39 -0.69 -13.89 20.37
C GLN A 39 -1.82 -13.63 19.38
N SER A 40 -2.11 -12.35 19.16
CA SER A 40 -3.07 -11.92 18.15
C SER A 40 -2.39 -11.08 17.08
N PHE A 41 -2.86 -11.20 15.84
CA PHE A 41 -2.36 -10.44 14.71
C PHE A 41 -3.48 -10.17 13.71
N LEU A 42 -3.31 -9.12 12.90
CA LEU A 42 -4.22 -8.80 11.81
C LEU A 42 -3.80 -9.53 10.54
N ALA A 43 -4.75 -10.23 9.93
CA ALA A 43 -4.62 -10.80 8.60
C ALA A 43 -5.53 -10.03 7.64
N LYS A 44 -5.03 -9.78 6.43
CA LYS A 44 -5.80 -9.14 5.36
C LYS A 44 -6.29 -10.19 4.38
N TRP A 45 -7.56 -10.14 4.03
CA TRP A 45 -8.13 -10.93 2.95
C TRP A 45 -7.51 -10.52 1.60
N VAL A 46 -7.18 -11.51 0.79
CA VAL A 46 -6.73 -11.34 -0.59
C VAL A 46 -7.90 -11.68 -1.50
N ALA A 47 -8.36 -10.70 -2.28
CA ALA A 47 -9.47 -10.86 -3.20
C ALA A 47 -9.03 -11.57 -4.49
N ASP A 48 -9.98 -12.21 -5.17
CA ASP A 48 -9.72 -12.89 -6.44
C ASP A 48 -9.35 -11.90 -7.56
N GLU A 49 -8.53 -12.35 -8.51
CA GLU A 49 -8.02 -11.52 -9.62
C GLU A 49 -9.13 -10.86 -10.46
N TYR A 50 -10.33 -11.46 -10.50
CA TYR A 50 -11.45 -10.95 -11.29
C TYR A 50 -12.17 -9.73 -10.69
N VAL A 51 -11.95 -9.45 -9.40
CA VAL A 51 -12.63 -8.37 -8.68
C VAL A 51 -11.68 -7.26 -8.21
N VAL A 52 -10.40 -7.33 -8.58
CA VAL A 52 -9.38 -6.36 -8.19
C VAL A 52 -8.96 -5.45 -9.35
N ASP A 53 -8.43 -4.28 -9.01
CA ASP A 53 -7.73 -3.42 -9.96
C ASP A 53 -6.25 -3.80 -10.12
N GLU A 54 -5.51 -3.02 -10.93
CA GLU A 54 -4.08 -3.20 -11.18
C GLU A 54 -3.21 -3.10 -9.91
N GLU A 55 -3.73 -2.48 -8.84
CA GLU A 55 -3.07 -2.36 -7.54
C GLU A 55 -3.50 -3.47 -6.55
N GLY A 56 -4.33 -4.43 -6.98
CA GLY A 56 -4.83 -5.51 -6.15
C GLY A 56 -5.94 -5.10 -5.17
N ARG A 57 -6.60 -3.95 -5.39
CA ARG A 57 -7.70 -3.46 -4.54
C ARG A 57 -9.03 -4.01 -5.05
N CYS A 58 -9.82 -4.62 -4.17
CA CYS A 58 -11.14 -5.15 -4.53
C CYS A 58 -12.11 -4.00 -4.86
N LEU A 59 -12.67 -3.99 -6.08
CA LEU A 59 -13.65 -3.02 -6.56
C LEU A 59 -15.10 -3.52 -6.46
N ASP A 60 -15.32 -4.72 -5.93
CA ASP A 60 -16.64 -5.29 -5.75
C ASP A 60 -17.02 -5.40 -4.26
N GLN A 61 -17.99 -4.58 -3.85
CA GLN A 61 -18.55 -4.60 -2.50
C GLN A 61 -19.19 -5.94 -2.14
N ALA A 62 -19.87 -6.59 -3.09
CA ALA A 62 -20.56 -7.85 -2.85
C ALA A 62 -19.56 -8.98 -2.60
N ALA A 63 -18.47 -9.02 -3.35
CA ALA A 63 -17.36 -9.94 -3.11
C ALA A 63 -16.74 -9.75 -1.71
N ALA A 64 -16.47 -8.50 -1.32
CA ALA A 64 -15.96 -8.19 0.01
C ALA A 64 -16.94 -8.56 1.14
N ALA A 65 -18.24 -8.32 0.94
CA ALA A 65 -19.27 -8.69 1.90
C ALA A 65 -19.44 -10.21 2.03
N ALA A 66 -19.34 -10.95 0.91
CA ALA A 66 -19.35 -12.41 0.90
C ALA A 66 -18.13 -12.98 1.63
N ALA A 67 -16.94 -12.43 1.40
CA ALA A 67 -15.73 -12.80 2.11
C ALA A 67 -15.87 -12.56 3.63
N LEU A 68 -16.40 -11.39 4.03
CA LEU A 68 -16.66 -11.08 5.44
C LEU A 68 -17.65 -12.05 6.08
N ALA A 69 -18.72 -12.44 5.37
CA ALA A 69 -19.70 -13.40 5.87
C ALA A 69 -19.08 -14.81 6.03
N ALA A 70 -18.31 -15.26 5.04
CA ALA A 70 -17.60 -16.54 5.10
C ALA A 70 -16.63 -16.58 6.29
N LEU A 71 -15.84 -15.51 6.47
CA LEU A 71 -14.89 -15.37 7.57
C LEU A 71 -15.58 -15.38 8.95
N LYS A 72 -16.74 -14.72 9.09
CA LYS A 72 -17.52 -14.74 10.34
C LYS A 72 -18.11 -16.12 10.65
N SER A 73 -18.51 -16.87 9.63
CA SER A 73 -19.04 -18.22 9.80
C SER A 73 -17.95 -19.27 10.09
N SER A 74 -16.70 -19.00 9.71
CA SER A 74 -15.58 -19.89 9.98
C SER A 74 -15.04 -19.67 11.39
N GLN A 75 -14.92 -20.75 12.15
CA GLN A 75 -14.31 -20.72 13.49
C GLN A 75 -12.83 -21.10 13.48
N ALA A 76 -12.30 -21.51 12.33
CA ALA A 76 -10.92 -21.96 12.19
C ALA A 76 -10.27 -21.38 10.93
N ALA A 77 -8.99 -21.07 11.05
CA ALA A 77 -8.10 -20.74 9.94
C ALA A 77 -6.95 -21.76 9.93
N SER A 78 -6.57 -22.22 8.74
CA SER A 78 -5.41 -23.08 8.55
C SER A 78 -4.30 -22.31 7.85
N THR A 79 -3.07 -22.56 8.27
CA THR A 79 -1.89 -21.96 7.66
C THR A 79 -1.51 -22.74 6.41
N VAL A 80 -1.45 -22.07 5.26
CA VAL A 80 -1.05 -22.69 3.98
C VAL A 80 0.47 -22.66 3.81
N SER A 81 1.11 -21.55 4.15
CA SER A 81 2.55 -21.35 4.01
C SER A 81 3.07 -20.35 5.03
N VAL A 82 4.28 -20.58 5.55
CA VAL A 82 5.01 -19.64 6.40
C VAL A 82 6.40 -19.46 5.83
N ASP A 83 6.82 -18.21 5.67
CA ASP A 83 8.17 -17.86 5.25
C ASP A 83 8.72 -16.78 6.19
N THR A 84 9.95 -16.98 6.65
CA THR A 84 10.64 -16.07 7.58
C THR A 84 11.97 -15.67 6.96
N LYS A 85 12.07 -14.42 6.52
CA LYS A 85 13.30 -13.87 5.95
C LYS A 85 14.00 -12.95 6.94
N ARG A 86 15.31 -13.10 7.06
CA ARG A 86 16.14 -12.17 7.83
C ARG A 86 16.35 -10.89 7.01
N GLY A 87 15.71 -9.80 7.41
CA GLY A 87 16.00 -8.46 6.90
C GLY A 87 17.20 -7.84 7.61
N LYS A 88 18.00 -7.06 6.88
CA LYS A 88 19.00 -6.15 7.45
C LYS A 88 18.78 -4.78 6.86
N ASP A 89 18.60 -3.79 7.72
CA ASP A 89 18.53 -2.39 7.34
C ASP A 89 19.88 -1.73 7.71
N PRO A 90 20.74 -1.40 6.73
CA PRO A 90 22.02 -0.75 7.01
C PRO A 90 21.82 0.70 7.48
N ALA A 91 22.79 1.21 8.23
CA ALA A 91 22.79 2.63 8.57
C ALA A 91 22.80 3.48 7.28
N PRO A 92 22.05 4.60 7.25
CA PRO A 92 22.07 5.51 6.11
C PRO A 92 23.48 6.08 5.93
N LEU A 93 23.82 6.42 4.69
CA LEU A 93 25.08 7.09 4.38
C LEU A 93 25.12 8.49 5.03
N PRO A 94 26.32 9.05 5.27
CA PRO A 94 26.45 10.47 5.59
C PRO A 94 25.76 11.33 4.53
N PHE A 95 25.15 12.43 4.95
CA PHE A 95 24.44 13.30 4.03
C PHE A 95 25.37 13.94 3.00
N ASP A 96 24.94 13.93 1.75
CA ASP A 96 25.32 14.95 0.79
C ASP A 96 24.39 16.17 0.90
N LEU A 97 24.67 17.23 0.15
CA LEU A 97 23.87 18.45 0.23
C LEU A 97 22.40 18.22 -0.16
N SER A 98 22.13 17.43 -1.19
CA SER A 98 20.77 17.13 -1.68
C SER A 98 19.94 16.37 -0.64
N THR A 99 20.49 15.30 -0.10
CA THR A 99 19.84 14.48 0.93
C THR A 99 19.64 15.26 2.24
N LEU A 100 20.60 16.10 2.63
CA LEU A 100 20.41 17.01 3.78
C LEU A 100 19.26 17.98 3.54
N GLN A 101 19.20 18.59 2.35
CA GLN A 101 18.14 19.53 1.97
C GLN A 101 16.76 18.85 1.94
N GLU A 102 16.65 17.65 1.36
CA GLU A 102 15.42 16.85 1.33
C GLU A 102 14.94 16.52 2.75
N VAL A 103 15.82 16.01 3.61
CA VAL A 103 15.48 15.64 4.98
C VAL A 103 15.08 16.86 5.82
N CYS A 104 15.81 17.97 5.71
CA CYS A 104 15.46 19.19 6.42
C CYS A 104 14.13 19.76 5.94
N SER A 105 13.87 19.80 4.63
CA SER A 105 12.60 20.29 4.08
C SER A 105 11.39 19.42 4.45
N ALA A 106 11.60 18.11 4.66
CA ALA A 106 10.53 17.21 5.08
C ALA A 106 10.25 17.28 6.59
N LYS A 107 11.24 17.69 7.39
CA LYS A 107 11.20 17.57 8.86
C LYS A 107 10.98 18.89 9.59
N PHE A 108 11.47 20.02 9.06
CA PHE A 108 11.43 21.35 9.68
C PHE A 108 10.66 22.32 8.81
#